data_AF-A0A7C7ITS4-F1
#
_entry.id   AF-A0A7C7ITS4-F1
#
_cell.length_a   1.000
_cell.length_b   1.000
_cell.length_c   1.000
_cell.angle_alpha   90.00
_cell.angle_beta   90.00
_cell.angle_gamma   90.00
#
_symmetry.space_group_name_H-M   'P 1'
#
loop_
_entity.id
_entity.type
_entity.pdbx_description
1 polymer ?
#
loop_
_entity_poly.entity_id
_entity_poly.type
_entity_poly.pdbx_seq_one_letter_code
_entity_poly.pdbx_strand_id
1 'polypeptide(L)'
;MNKAKPANYPVFEQCCNYFGECINRHFLDGDDYCITASSVLSRYGLREGKDLDYLHRGAQIGGHPLVDSHNEYSKGRYTLSIDDILYNPDNHFYFNGIKYVSLRVVKDLKEKRGEPKDKKDLELINELLSL
;
A
#
# COMPACT_ATOMS: atom_id res chain seq x y z
N MET A 1 0.65 -29.02 -10.86
CA MET A 1 -0.73 -28.50 -10.73
C MET A 1 -0.67 -27.08 -10.19
N ASN A 2 -1.16 -26.11 -10.96
CA ASN A 2 -1.26 -24.73 -10.49
C ASN A 2 -2.36 -24.65 -9.40
N LYS A 3 -1.97 -24.38 -8.15
CA LYS A 3 -2.88 -24.22 -7.01
C LYS A 3 -3.26 -22.74 -6.77
N ALA A 4 -3.13 -21.89 -7.79
CA ALA A 4 -3.48 -20.48 -7.69
C ALA A 4 -4.92 -20.32 -7.21
N LYS A 5 -5.07 -19.74 -6.01
CA LYS A 5 -6.33 -19.25 -5.48
C LYS A 5 -6.24 -17.73 -5.48
N PRO A 6 -6.78 -17.04 -6.49
CA PRO A 6 -6.81 -15.59 -6.48
C PRO A 6 -7.58 -15.14 -5.24
N ALA A 7 -6.96 -14.28 -4.44
CA ALA A 7 -7.67 -13.62 -3.35
C ALA A 7 -8.73 -12.69 -3.96
N ASN A 8 -9.91 -12.67 -3.37
CA ASN A 8 -11.00 -11.79 -3.79
C ASN A 8 -11.36 -10.85 -2.64
N TYR A 9 -10.96 -9.58 -2.77
CA TYR A 9 -11.15 -8.53 -1.78
C TYR A 9 -11.98 -7.38 -2.39
N PRO A 10 -13.31 -7.55 -2.53
CA PRO A 10 -14.14 -6.63 -3.29
C PRO A 10 -14.14 -5.21 -2.71
N VAL A 11 -14.07 -5.08 -1.38
CA VAL A 11 -14.01 -3.77 -0.71
C VAL A 11 -12.69 -3.07 -1.01
N PHE A 12 -11.58 -3.80 -0.97
CA PHE A 12 -10.27 -3.27 -1.33
C PHE A 12 -10.20 -2.82 -2.80
N GLU A 13 -10.78 -3.59 -3.73
CA GLU A 13 -10.82 -3.20 -5.15
C GLU A 13 -11.71 -1.97 -5.38
N GLN A 14 -12.83 -1.85 -4.67
CA GLN A 14 -13.65 -0.62 -4.69
C GLN A 14 -12.85 0.60 -4.22
N CYS A 15 -12.04 0.45 -3.16
CA CYS A 15 -11.17 1.52 -2.68
C CYS A 15 -10.09 1.88 -3.71
N CYS A 16 -9.47 0.89 -4.37
CA CYS A 16 -8.48 1.13 -5.43
C CYS A 16 -9.09 1.89 -6.62
N ASN A 17 -10.31 1.51 -7.02
CA ASN A 17 -11.03 2.19 -8.09
C ASN A 17 -11.34 3.64 -7.72
N TYR A 18 -11.88 3.87 -6.52
CA TYR A 18 -12.13 5.22 -6.02
C TYR A 18 -10.84 6.05 -6.01
N PHE A 19 -9.75 5.50 -5.48
CA PHE A 19 -8.46 6.16 -5.41
C PHE A 19 -7.93 6.56 -6.80
N GLY A 20 -7.94 5.62 -7.76
CA GLY A 20 -7.53 5.88 -9.14
C GLY A 20 -8.44 6.88 -9.86
N GLU A 21 -9.76 6.82 -9.62
CA GLU A 21 -10.70 7.81 -10.15
C GLU A 21 -10.42 9.22 -9.63
N CYS A 22 -10.08 9.38 -8.35
CA CYS A 22 -9.71 10.67 -7.78
C CYS A 22 -8.46 11.24 -8.45
N ILE A 23 -7.41 10.43 -8.64
CA ILE A 23 -6.19 10.86 -9.34
C ILE A 23 -6.54 11.38 -10.74
N ASN A 24 -7.33 10.61 -11.51
CA ASN A 24 -7.68 10.96 -12.88
C ASN A 24 -8.61 12.17 -12.98
N ARG A 25 -9.69 12.22 -12.19
CA ARG A 25 -10.71 13.29 -12.28
C ARG A 25 -10.20 14.64 -11.83
N HIS A 26 -9.24 14.66 -10.91
CA HIS A 26 -8.63 15.88 -10.41
C HIS A 26 -7.33 16.25 -11.11
N PHE A 27 -6.95 15.52 -12.18
CA PHE A 27 -5.71 15.73 -12.94
C PHE A 27 -4.47 15.76 -12.05
N LEU A 28 -4.44 14.88 -11.04
CA LEU A 28 -3.31 14.73 -10.13
C LEU A 28 -2.21 13.91 -10.81
N ASP A 29 -0.96 14.20 -10.49
CA ASP A 29 0.16 13.36 -10.95
C ASP A 29 0.16 12.06 -10.16
N GLY A 30 -0.07 10.92 -10.82
CA GLY A 30 -0.07 9.61 -10.18
C GLY A 30 1.27 9.25 -9.52
N ASP A 31 2.37 9.86 -9.95
CA ASP A 31 3.68 9.66 -9.34
C ASP A 31 3.81 10.38 -7.98
N ASP A 32 2.91 11.28 -7.63
CA ASP A 32 2.86 11.89 -6.32
C ASP A 32 2.09 11.07 -5.28
N TYR A 33 1.62 9.86 -5.61
CA TYR A 33 0.78 9.02 -4.75
C TYR A 33 1.26 7.57 -4.73
N CYS A 34 1.15 6.90 -3.58
CA CYS A 34 1.57 5.50 -3.46
C CYS A 34 0.78 4.77 -2.35
N ILE A 35 0.10 3.68 -2.70
CA ILE A 35 -0.63 2.84 -1.75
C ILE A 35 0.36 2.06 -0.87
N THR A 36 0.11 1.99 0.44
CA THR A 36 1.07 1.46 1.42
C THR A 36 0.44 0.51 2.45
N ALA A 37 1.24 0.11 3.44
CA ALA A 37 0.84 -0.62 4.64
C ALA A 37 0.02 -1.89 4.36
N SER A 38 -1.16 -2.06 5.00
CA SER A 38 -1.91 -3.32 4.90
C SER A 38 -2.53 -3.52 3.52
N SER A 39 -2.75 -2.44 2.77
CA SER A 39 -3.35 -2.44 1.44
C SER A 39 -2.45 -3.11 0.41
N VAL A 40 -1.13 -3.04 0.60
CA VAL A 40 -0.16 -3.81 -0.21
C VAL A 40 -0.34 -5.32 0.02
N LEU A 41 -0.60 -5.76 1.26
CA LEU A 41 -0.86 -7.19 1.53
C LEU A 41 -2.14 -7.69 0.84
N SER A 42 -3.17 -6.85 0.75
CA SER A 42 -4.38 -7.14 -0.04
C SER A 42 -4.02 -7.38 -1.50
N ARG A 43 -3.19 -6.50 -2.08
CA ARG A 43 -2.76 -6.61 -3.49
C ARG A 43 -1.96 -7.88 -3.77
N TYR A 44 -1.13 -8.33 -2.83
CA TYR A 44 -0.42 -9.61 -2.92
C TYR A 44 -1.29 -10.84 -2.58
N GLY A 45 -2.54 -10.64 -2.17
CA GLY A 45 -3.44 -11.74 -1.79
C GLY A 45 -3.08 -12.43 -0.48
N LEU A 46 -2.27 -11.80 0.37
CA LEU A 46 -1.80 -12.38 1.63
C LEU A 46 -2.87 -12.31 2.73
N ARG A 47 -3.54 -11.16 2.85
CA ARG A 47 -4.76 -10.96 3.65
C ARG A 47 -5.46 -9.66 3.25
N GLU A 48 -6.73 -9.51 3.59
CA GLU A 48 -7.45 -8.25 3.40
C GLU A 48 -7.07 -7.22 4.49
N GLY A 49 -6.70 -6.01 4.06
CA GLY A 49 -6.66 -4.80 4.87
C GLY A 49 -8.06 -4.26 5.20
N LYS A 50 -8.18 -3.46 6.26
CA LYS A 50 -9.49 -2.85 6.62
C LYS A 50 -9.81 -1.65 5.74
N ASP A 51 -8.76 -1.00 5.25
CA ASP A 51 -8.71 0.30 4.62
C ASP A 51 -7.63 0.32 3.53
N LEU A 52 -7.70 1.35 2.69
CA LEU A 52 -6.69 1.74 1.73
C LEU A 52 -5.87 2.88 2.32
N ASP A 53 -4.63 2.57 2.68
CA ASP A 53 -3.64 3.51 3.19
C ASP A 53 -2.78 4.04 2.03
N TYR A 54 -2.51 5.34 1.97
CA TYR A 54 -1.60 5.89 0.96
C TYR A 54 -0.68 6.98 1.49
N LEU A 55 0.45 7.17 0.81
CA LEU A 55 1.37 8.30 0.97
C LEU A 55 1.25 9.22 -0.24
N HIS A 56 1.47 10.52 -0.05
CA HIS A 56 1.42 11.48 -1.15
C HIS A 56 2.25 12.75 -0.96
N ARG A 57 2.59 13.42 -2.06
CA ARG A 57 3.06 14.83 -2.07
C ARG A 57 2.06 15.79 -2.72
N GLY A 58 1.15 15.28 -3.54
CA GLY A 58 0.07 16.07 -4.13
C GLY A 58 -1.05 16.41 -3.14
N ALA A 59 -2.19 16.86 -3.66
CA ALA A 59 -3.39 17.11 -2.87
C ALA A 59 -3.89 15.83 -2.16
N GLN A 60 -4.33 15.94 -0.91
CA GLN A 60 -4.91 14.80 -0.19
C GLN A 60 -6.21 14.35 -0.87
N ILE A 61 -6.33 13.05 -1.15
CA ILE A 61 -7.56 12.40 -1.60
C ILE A 61 -8.45 12.16 -0.37
N GLY A 62 -9.69 12.65 -0.42
CA GLY A 62 -10.66 12.49 0.65
C GLY A 62 -12.08 12.35 0.11
N GLY A 63 -13.02 11.96 0.98
CA GLY A 63 -14.42 11.72 0.61
C GLY A 63 -14.83 10.25 0.62
N HIS A 64 -13.93 9.32 0.97
CA HIS A 64 -14.25 7.92 1.17
C HIS A 64 -13.76 7.44 2.55
N PRO A 65 -14.61 6.79 3.37
CA PRO A 65 -14.29 6.46 4.76
C PRO A 65 -13.21 5.38 4.93
N LEU A 66 -12.87 4.67 3.86
CA LEU A 66 -11.86 3.61 3.85
C LEU A 66 -10.61 3.98 3.05
N VAL A 67 -10.43 5.24 2.67
CA VAL A 67 -9.25 5.71 1.92
C VAL A 67 -8.62 6.82 2.73
N ASP A 68 -7.46 6.56 3.33
CA ASP A 68 -6.86 7.47 4.30
C ASP A 68 -5.40 7.82 4.00
N SER A 69 -5.05 9.08 4.25
CA SER A 69 -3.69 9.57 4.08
C SER A 69 -2.85 9.20 5.28
N HIS A 70 -1.76 8.48 5.02
CA HIS A 70 -0.76 8.09 5.99
C HIS A 70 0.48 9.00 5.96
N ASN A 71 0.37 10.23 5.43
CA ASN A 71 1.49 11.16 5.42
C ASN A 71 2.07 11.42 6.81
N GLU A 72 1.25 11.46 7.86
CA GLU A 72 1.75 11.61 9.23
C GLU A 72 2.62 10.43 9.68
N TYR A 73 2.45 9.24 9.08
CA TYR A 73 3.24 8.05 9.43
C TYR A 73 4.64 8.12 8.80
N SER A 74 4.82 8.93 7.75
CA SER A 74 6.15 9.22 7.21
C SER A 74 7.06 9.92 8.23
N LYS A 75 6.48 10.55 9.27
CA LYS A 75 7.21 11.13 10.41
C LYS A 75 7.58 10.05 11.42
N GLY A 76 8.54 9.21 11.04
CA GLY A 76 9.23 8.33 11.97
C GLY A 76 8.70 6.91 12.10
N ARG A 77 7.63 6.49 11.38
CA ARG A 77 7.25 5.07 11.30
C ARG A 77 7.96 4.30 10.19
N TYR A 78 8.30 4.98 9.10
CA TYR A 78 9.15 4.41 8.05
C TYR A 78 10.63 4.54 8.38
N THR A 79 11.45 3.70 7.77
CA THR A 79 12.93 3.80 7.76
C THR A 79 13.41 4.73 6.65
N LEU A 80 12.62 4.86 5.58
CA LEU A 80 12.87 5.71 4.43
C LEU A 80 12.12 7.05 4.53
N SER A 81 12.61 8.06 3.83
CA SER A 81 11.86 9.31 3.64
C SER A 81 10.64 9.06 2.75
N ILE A 82 9.62 9.92 2.85
CA ILE A 82 8.46 9.84 1.94
C ILE A 82 8.88 10.02 0.48
N ASP A 83 9.90 10.85 0.19
CA ASP A 83 10.39 11.08 -1.17
C ASP A 83 11.11 9.84 -1.71
N ASP A 84 11.90 9.16 -0.87
CA ASP A 84 12.49 7.87 -1.25
C ASP A 84 11.42 6.82 -1.55
N ILE A 85 10.32 6.81 -0.79
CA ILE A 85 9.23 5.85 -1.03
C ILE A 85 8.50 6.18 -2.34
N LEU A 86 8.22 7.47 -2.60
CA LEU A 86 7.44 7.89 -3.76
C LEU A 86 8.24 7.86 -5.06
N TYR A 87 9.50 8.28 -5.03
CA TYR A 87 10.25 8.61 -6.25
C TYR A 87 11.46 7.70 -6.54
N ASN A 88 11.91 6.89 -5.58
CA ASN A 88 12.91 5.86 -5.88
C ASN A 88 12.20 4.61 -6.45
N PRO A 89 12.47 4.23 -7.72
CA PRO A 89 11.81 3.10 -8.37
C PRO A 89 12.03 1.75 -7.68
N ASP A 90 13.09 1.60 -6.88
CA ASP A 90 13.33 0.36 -6.13
C ASP A 90 12.34 0.16 -4.97
N ASN A 91 11.63 1.22 -4.57
CA ASN A 91 10.75 1.24 -3.41
C ASN A 91 9.26 1.10 -3.75
N HIS A 92 8.91 0.93 -5.02
CA HIS A 92 7.54 0.80 -5.45
C HIS A 92 7.38 -0.11 -6.67
N PHE A 93 6.13 -0.44 -6.98
CA PHE A 93 5.72 -1.15 -8.19
C PHE A 93 4.37 -0.63 -8.67
N TYR A 94 4.02 -0.89 -9.91
CA TYR A 94 2.74 -0.51 -10.49
C TYR A 94 1.86 -1.73 -10.74
N PHE A 95 0.58 -1.61 -10.42
CA PHE A 95 -0.44 -2.59 -10.77
C PHE A 95 -1.69 -1.84 -11.25
N ASN A 96 -2.16 -2.16 -12.46
CA ASN A 96 -3.29 -1.47 -13.11
C ASN A 96 -3.16 0.07 -13.11
N GLY A 97 -1.96 0.59 -13.36
CA GLY A 97 -1.69 2.03 -13.39
C GLY A 97 -1.67 2.70 -12.01
N ILE A 98 -1.84 1.96 -10.92
CA ILE A 98 -1.75 2.48 -9.55
C ILE A 98 -0.41 2.09 -8.95
N LYS A 99 0.25 3.05 -8.30
CA LYS A 99 1.54 2.84 -7.63
C LYS A 99 1.35 2.30 -6.21
N TYR A 100 2.14 1.29 -5.86
CA TYR A 100 2.16 0.62 -4.57
C TYR A 100 3.57 0.60 -4.01
N VAL A 101 3.69 0.78 -2.70
CA VAL A 101 4.95 0.62 -1.97
C VAL A 101 5.40 -0.84 -2.07
N SER A 102 6.70 -1.07 -2.27
CA SER A 102 7.24 -2.41 -2.39
C SER A 102 7.00 -3.24 -1.11
N LEU A 103 6.88 -4.56 -1.27
CA LEU A 103 6.62 -5.45 -0.13
C LEU A 103 7.72 -5.37 0.92
N ARG A 104 8.96 -5.09 0.50
CA ARG A 104 10.11 -4.89 1.40
C ARG A 104 9.94 -3.64 2.27
N VAL A 105 9.52 -2.51 1.71
CA VAL A 105 9.28 -1.29 2.50
C VAL A 105 8.12 -1.50 3.48
N VAL A 106 7.09 -2.27 3.11
CA VAL A 106 6.01 -2.65 4.04
C VAL A 106 6.51 -3.58 5.15
N LYS A 107 7.43 -4.50 4.85
CA LYS A 107 8.09 -5.32 5.85
C LYS A 107 8.81 -4.46 6.88
N ASP A 108 9.67 -3.54 6.43
CA ASP A 108 10.46 -2.65 7.29
C ASP A 108 9.56 -1.77 8.18
N LEU A 109 8.47 -1.23 7.63
CA LEU A 109 7.45 -0.49 8.40
C LEU A 109 6.90 -1.34 9.56
N LYS A 110 6.57 -2.60 9.30
CA LYS A 110 5.92 -3.50 10.26
C LYS A 110 6.88 -3.99 11.33
N GLU A 111 8.12 -4.28 10.95
CA GLU A 111 9.19 -4.62 11.89
C GLU A 111 9.43 -3.47 12.88
N LYS A 112 9.46 -2.23 12.39
CA LYS A 112 9.66 -1.05 13.22
C LYS A 112 8.46 -0.72 14.12
N ARG A 113 7.24 -0.92 13.62
CA ARG A 113 6.00 -0.56 14.34
C ARG A 113 5.59 -1.56 15.41
N GLY A 114 5.65 -2.85 15.11
CA GLY A 114 5.37 -3.91 16.09
C GLY A 114 3.94 -3.97 16.62
N GLU A 115 2.92 -3.58 15.85
CA GLU A 115 1.52 -3.76 16.28
C GLU A 115 1.17 -5.27 16.40
N PRO A 116 0.16 -5.65 17.20
CA PRO A 116 -0.23 -7.06 17.34
C PRO A 116 -0.49 -7.79 16.00
N LYS A 117 -1.04 -7.08 15.00
CA LYS A 117 -1.25 -7.62 13.64
C LYS A 117 0.05 -7.76 12.84
N ASP A 118 1.07 -6.96 13.12
CA ASP A 118 2.31 -6.94 12.35
C ASP A 118 3.07 -8.27 12.48
N LYS A 119 2.98 -8.96 13.63
CA LYS A 119 3.55 -10.31 13.77
C LYS A 119 3.01 -11.26 12.69
N LYS A 120 1.69 -11.29 12.50
CA LYS A 120 1.07 -12.19 11.51
C LYS A 120 1.39 -11.76 10.09
N ASP A 121 1.45 -10.47 9.86
CA ASP A 121 1.78 -9.90 8.56
C ASP A 121 3.20 -10.22 8.14
N LEU A 122 4.15 -10.12 9.08
CA LEU A 122 5.56 -10.45 8.85
C LEU A 122 5.74 -11.94 8.55
N GLU A 123 4.99 -12.84 9.19
CA GLU A 123 4.98 -14.27 8.82
C GLU A 123 4.58 -14.46 7.35
N LEU A 124 3.48 -13.85 6.91
CA LEU A 124 2.98 -13.95 5.52
C LEU A 124 3.96 -13.35 4.51
N ILE A 125 4.54 -12.18 4.83
CA ILE A 125 5.54 -11.53 3.97
C ILE A 125 6.78 -12.41 3.84
N ASN A 126 7.30 -12.94 4.96
CA ASN A 126 8.51 -13.75 4.94
C ASN A 126 8.30 -15.09 4.21
N GLU A 127 7.12 -15.70 4.32
CA GLU A 127 6.77 -16.89 3.54
C GLU A 127 6.86 -16.59 2.04
N LEU A 128 6.25 -15.50 1.57
CA LEU A 128 6.27 -15.11 0.16
C LEU A 128 7.68 -14.75 -0.34
N LEU A 129 8.49 -14.08 0.47
CA LEU A 129 9.86 -13.70 0.10
C LEU A 129 10.87 -14.86 0.16
N SER A 130 10.49 -15.99 0.75
CA SER A 130 11.32 -17.20 0.82
C SER A 130 11.12 -18.18 -0.35
N LEU A 131 10.13 -17.91 -1.22
CA LEU A 131 9.83 -18.67 -2.44
C LEU A 131 10.75 -18.25 -3.60
#